data_AF-A0A5C8T7F0-F1
#
_entry.id   AF-A0A5C8T7F0-F1
#
_cell.length_a   1.000
_cell.length_b   1.000
_cell.length_c   1.000
_cell.angle_alpha   90.00
_cell.angle_beta   90.00
_cell.angle_gamma   90.00
#
_symmetry.space_group_name_H-M   'P 1'
#
loop_
_entity.id
_entity.type
_entity.pdbx_description
1 polymer ?
#
loop_
_entity_poly.entity_id
_entity_poly.type
_entity_poly.pdbx_seq_one_letter_code
_entity_poly.pdbx_strand_id
1 'polypeptide(L)' 'MSLELYTSSNGDRWLLLRDPTDGRSFVRHEANPSSGGHVTDTALAAFLAADRGGPEHQALWMWIGGLVESGEPTQKTGLA' A
#
# COMPACT_ATOMS: atom_id res chain seq x y z
N MET A 1 -11.18 0.59 6.43
CA MET A 1 -9.92 -0.03 6.89
C MET A 1 -8.77 0.63 6.15
N SER A 2 -7.65 0.89 6.82
CA SER A 2 -6.48 1.56 6.24
C SER A 2 -5.22 0.80 6.63
N LEU A 3 -4.30 0.67 5.68
CA LEU A 3 -2.95 0.14 5.87
C LEU A 3 -1.95 1.25 5.52
N GLU A 4 -1.04 1.57 6.41
CA GLU A 4 0.09 2.46 6.08
C GLU A 4 1.12 1.65 5.27
N LEU A 5 1.38 2.07 4.02
CA LEU A 5 2.35 1.43 3.13
C LEU A 5 3.75 1.96 3.38
N TYR A 6 3.89 3.28 3.46
CA TYR A 6 5.19 3.94 3.53
C TYR A 6 5.07 5.31 4.19
N THR A 7 6.07 5.64 4.99
CA THR A 7 6.26 6.98 5.54
C THR A 7 7.67 7.44 5.18
N SER A 8 7.77 8.56 4.46
CA SER A 8 9.06 9.15 4.11
C SER A 8 9.72 9.80 5.32
N SER A 9 11.04 10.02 5.24
CA SER A 9 11.79 10.72 6.28
C SER A 9 11.31 12.14 6.55
N ASN A 10 10.67 12.79 5.56
CA ASN A 10 10.14 14.14 5.69
C ASN A 10 8.69 14.17 6.21
N GLY A 11 8.10 13.01 6.49
CA GLY A 11 6.78 12.89 7.10
C GLY A 11 5.62 12.72 6.12
N ASP A 12 5.87 12.65 4.81
CA ASP A 12 4.85 12.24 3.85
C ASP A 12 4.44 10.79 4.09
N ARG A 13 3.14 10.49 4.01
CA ARG A 13 2.58 9.17 4.27
C ARG A 13 1.79 8.67 3.07
N TRP A 14 1.88 7.37 2.82
CA TRP A 14 1.09 6.67 1.83
C TRP A 14 0.29 5.58 2.52
N LEU A 15 -1.03 5.65 2.38
CA LEU A 15 -1.96 4.71 2.96
C LEU A 15 -2.74 4.00 1.86
N LEU A 16 -2.88 2.69 1.96
CA LEU A 16 -3.84 1.91 1.18
C LEU A 16 -5.17 1.88 1.93
N LEU A 17 -6.22 2.38 1.29
CA LEU A 17 -7.56 2.37 1.83
C LEU A 17 -8.51 1.60 0.93
N ARG A 18 -9.62 1.17 1.54
CA ARG A 18 -10.78 0.65 0.83
C ARG A 18 -11.99 1.48 1.21
N ASP A 19 -12.65 2.03 0.20
CA ASP A 19 -13.91 2.75 0.35
C ASP A 19 -14.99 1.78 0.88
N PRO A 20 -15.66 2.09 2.00
CA PRO A 20 -16.68 1.21 2.57
C PRO A 20 -18.02 1.27 1.83
N THR A 21 -18.27 2.31 1.02
CA THR A 21 -19.52 2.55 0.30
C THR A 21 -19.53 1.81 -1.03
N ASP A 22 -18.46 1.89 -1.81
CA ASP A 22 -18.38 1.26 -3.14
C ASP A 22 -17.33 0.13 -3.24
N GLY A 23 -16.51 -0.05 -2.20
CA GLY A 23 -15.56 -1.15 -2.11
C GLY A 23 -14.27 -0.93 -2.90
N ARG A 24 -14.10 0.21 -3.60
CA ARG A 24 -12.89 0.50 -4.38
C ARG A 24 -11.70 0.76 -3.46
N SER A 25 -10.54 0.30 -3.91
CA SER A 25 -9.27 0.56 -3.24
C SER A 25 -8.53 1.73 -3.88
N PHE A 26 -7.91 2.55 -3.04
CA PHE A 26 -7.13 3.72 -3.46
C PHE A 26 -5.97 3.95 -2.51
N VAL A 27 -4.93 4.61 -3.02
CA VAL A 27 -3.77 5.07 -2.24
C VAL A 27 -3.96 6.54 -1.93
N ARG A 28 -3.95 6.87 -0.64
CA ARG A 28 -3.93 8.25 -0.16
C ARG A 28 -2.50 8.66 0.13
N HIS A 29 -2.05 9.73 -0.49
CA HIS A 29 -0.83 10.44 -0.13
C HIS A 29 -1.19 11.62 0.77
N GLU A 30 -0.63 11.66 1.97
CA GLU A 30 -0.71 12.78 2.89
C GLU A 30 0.65 13.47 2.93
N ALA A 31 0.71 14.68 2.39
CA ALA A 31 1.94 15.45 2.43
C ALA A 31 2.27 15.89 3.84
N ASN A 32 3.56 16.04 4.14
CA ASN A 32 3.98 16.57 5.43
C ASN A 32 3.44 18.01 5.65
N PRO A 33 3.21 18.46 6.90
CA PRO A 33 2.66 19.79 7.18
C PRO A 33 3.48 20.93 6.59
N SER A 34 4.81 20.79 6.55
CA SER A 34 5.72 21.79 5.98
C SER A 34 5.59 21.93 4.46
N SER A 35 5.02 20.92 3.78
CA SER A 35 4.72 20.93 2.34
C SER A 35 3.26 21.27 2.03
N GLY A 36 2.53 21.80 3.03
CA GLY A 36 1.14 22.24 2.88
C GLY A 36 0.09 21.21 3.29
N GLY A 37 0.49 20.01 3.74
CA GLY A 37 -0.45 19.02 4.29
C GLY A 37 -1.49 18.50 3.29
N HIS A 38 -1.21 18.61 1.99
CA HIS A 38 -2.15 18.21 0.95
C HIS A 38 -2.43 16.71 0.99
N VAL A 39 -3.70 16.36 0.82
CA VAL A 39 -4.15 14.98 0.73
C VAL A 39 -4.56 14.70 -0.71
N THR A 40 -3.96 13.69 -1.31
CA THR A 40 -4.27 13.28 -2.69
C THR A 40 -4.66 11.81 -2.72
N ASP A 41 -5.82 11.50 -3.30
CA ASP A 41 -6.30 10.14 -3.49
C ASP A 41 -6.04 9.70 -4.93
N THR A 42 -5.39 8.55 -5.07
CA THR A 42 -5.10 7.91 -6.37
C THR A 42 -5.73 6.53 -6.39
N ALA A 43 -6.56 6.24 -7.40
CA ALA A 43 -7.12 4.91 -7.57
C ALA A 43 -6.00 3.85 -7.60
N LEU A 44 -6.18 2.72 -6.92
CA LEU A 44 -5.13 1.70 -6.78
C LEU A 44 -4.62 1.22 -8.15
N ALA A 45 -5.53 1.04 -9.12
CA ALA A 45 -5.15 0.66 -10.49
C ALA A 45 -4.27 1.71 -11.17
N ALA A 46 -4.58 3.00 -11.00
CA ALA A 46 -3.77 4.09 -11.56
C ALA A 46 -2.40 4.18 -10.88
N PHE A 47 -2.36 3.96 -9.56
CA PHE A 47 -1.11 3.93 -8.80
C PHE A 47 -0.21 2.78 -9.25
N LEU A 48 -0.75 1.56 -9.37
CA LEU A 48 0.00 0.41 -9.89
C LEU A 48 0.46 0.62 -11.34
N ALA A 49 -0.39 1.19 -12.20
CA ALA A 49 -0.05 1.44 -13.59
C ALA A 49 1.03 2.51 -13.78
N ALA A 50 1.11 3.49 -12.86
CA ALA A 50 2.12 4.53 -12.93
C ALA A 50 3.53 4.02 -12.63
N ASP A 51 3.65 2.92 -11.86
CA ASP A 51 4.88 2.20 -11.49
C ASP A 51 6.16 3.05 -11.51
N ARG A 52 6.18 4.13 -10.71
CA ARG A 52 7.25 5.13 -10.80
C ARG A 52 8.59 4.67 -10.20
N GLY A 53 8.65 3.45 -9.66
CA GLY A 53 9.83 2.91 -8.97
C GLY A 53 10.15 3.56 -7.62
N GLY A 54 9.31 4.49 -7.14
CA GLY A 54 9.48 5.13 -5.84
C GLY A 54 9.33 4.16 -4.66
N PRO A 55 9.90 4.49 -3.48
CA PRO A 55 9.80 3.64 -2.28
C PRO A 55 8.34 3.33 -1.89
N GLU A 56 7.40 4.24 -2.15
CA GLU A 56 5.97 4.06 -1.95
C GLU A 56 5.37 2.97 -2.86
N HIS A 57 5.84 2.85 -4.10
CA HIS A 57 5.44 1.79 -5.02
C HIS A 57 6.07 0.46 -4.63
N GLN A 58 7.35 0.47 -4.25
CA GLN A 58 8.06 -0.72 -3.77
C GLN A 58 7.40 -1.29 -2.51
N ALA A 59 6.96 -0.44 -1.58
CA ALA A 59 6.25 -0.86 -0.38
C ALA A 59 4.93 -1.59 -0.70
N LEU A 60 4.17 -1.10 -1.68
CA LEU A 60 2.96 -1.77 -2.14
C LEU A 60 3.28 -3.15 -2.76
N TRP A 61 4.32 -3.24 -3.59
CA TRP A 61 4.74 -4.51 -4.18
C TRP A 61 5.21 -5.52 -3.13
N MET A 62 5.97 -5.10 -2.14
CA MET A 62 6.38 -5.97 -1.02
C MET A 62 5.18 -6.47 -0.24
N TRP A 63 4.19 -5.61 0.02
CA TRP A 63 2.97 -6.03 0.70
C TRP A 63 2.17 -7.05 -0.11
N ILE A 64 2.01 -6.83 -1.43
CA ILE A 64 1.36 -7.80 -2.32
C ILE A 64 2.13 -9.13 -2.34
N GLY A 65 3.47 -9.08 -2.39
CA GLY A 65 4.32 -10.26 -2.30
C GLY A 65 4.07 -11.07 -1.02
N GLY A 66 4.01 -10.39 0.13
CA GLY A 66 3.71 -11.04 1.41
C GLY A 66 2.33 -11.69 1.48
N LEU A 67 1.33 -11.18 0.73
CA LEU A 67 0.03 -11.85 0.61
C LEU A 67 0.12 -13.17 -0.15
N VAL A 68 0.98 -13.24 -1.17
CA VAL A 68 1.20 -14.47 -1.94
C VAL A 68 1.83 -15.52 -1.03
N GLU A 69 2.88 -15.15 -0.28
CA GLU A 69 3.56 -16.05 0.67
C GLU A 69 2.64 -16.50 1.80
N SER A 70 1.80 -15.59 2.32
CA SER A 70 0.81 -15.92 3.37
C SER A 70 -0.34 -16.80 2.85
N GLY A 71 -0.60 -16.77 1.55
CA GLY A 71 -1.59 -17.59 0.88
C GLY A 71 -1.10 -19.00 0.53
N GLU A 72 0.20 -19.27 0.67
CA GLU A 72 0.74 -20.61 0.49
C GLU A 72 0.29 -21.49 1.67
N PRO A 73 -0.40 -22.63 1.42
CA PRO A 73 -0.68 -23.56 2.48
C PRO A 73 0.66 -24.11 2.98
N THR A 74 1.03 -23.75 4.22
CA THR A 74 2.10 -24.41 4.99
C THR A 74 2.04 -25.91 4.71
N GLN A 75 3.06 -26.44 4.04
CA GLN A 75 3.20 -27.87 3.83
C GLN A 75 3.09 -28.55 5.19
N LYS A 76 2.16 -29.50 5.28
CA LYS A 76 2.08 -30.43 6.40
C LYS A 76 3.44 -31.10 6.55
N THR A 77 4.22 -30.71 7.55
CA THR A 77 5.29 -31.55 8.09
C THR A 77 4.63 -32.74 8.78
N GLY A 78 4.19 -33.71 7.97
CA GLY A 78 4.05 -35.07 8.40
C GLY A 78 5.34 -35.79 8.02
N LEU A 79 6.19 -36.06 9.01
CA LEU A 79 7.19 -37.11 8.86
C LEU A 79 7.26 -37.94 10.15
N ALA A 80 6.78 -39.17 9.98
CA ALA A 80 6.98 -40.39 10.76
C ALA A 80 6.45 -40.44 12.22
#